data_AF-A0A1Q7VTF6-F1
#
_entry.id   AF-A0A1Q7VTF6-F1
#
_cell.length_a   1.000
_cell.length_b   1.000
_cell.length_c   1.000
_cell.angle_alpha   90.00
_cell.angle_beta   90.00
_cell.angle_gamma   90.00
#
_symmetry.space_group_name_H-M   'P 1'
#
loop_
_entity.id
_entity.type
_entity.pdbx_description
1 polymer ?
#
loop_
_entity_poly.entity_id
_entity_poly.type
_entity_poly.pdbx_seq_one_letter_code
_entity_poly.pdbx_strand_id
1 'polypeptide(L)'
;MGQIVKQLSEHTTRYYWYPGDKREWGRAAVAAGTGLVAIAVLLWVTADVLISVTLGVSVTAAIAGANFGRRDYRAANGFPELSGRAARRAAMVHASRAAWRGLVEGCGGAAAAVLIANLPPRGLVADWILPIVPATAGALAHQAGMLYERLAQVATPGDLPPVPASRLLSMQPE
;
A
#
# COMPACT_ATOMS: atom_id res chain seq x y z
N MET A 1 5.16 -12.17 2.35
CA MET A 1 4.22 -12.65 3.38
C MET A 1 5.00 -12.72 4.66
N GLY A 2 4.51 -12.11 5.75
CA GLY A 2 5.17 -12.16 7.05
C GLY A 2 5.16 -13.60 7.54
N GLN A 3 6.22 -14.35 7.22
CA GLN A 3 6.38 -15.71 7.68
C GLN A 3 6.88 -15.63 9.12
N ILE A 4 5.99 -15.84 10.09
CA ILE A 4 6.43 -16.04 11.46
C ILE A 4 6.87 -17.50 11.54
N VAL A 5 8.18 -17.70 11.38
CA VAL A 5 8.83 -18.99 11.62
C VAL A 5 8.94 -19.17 13.13
N LYS A 6 8.06 -19.98 13.71
CA LYS A 6 8.27 -20.47 15.08
C LYS A 6 8.93 -21.85 14.99
N GLN A 7 10.19 -21.92 15.41
CA GLN A 7 10.81 -23.19 15.75
C GLN A 7 10.18 -23.69 17.05
N LEU A 8 9.54 -24.86 16.99
CA LEU A 8 8.96 -25.53 18.17
C LEU A 8 9.91 -26.62 18.71
N SER A 9 10.77 -27.18 17.86
CA SER A 9 11.87 -28.07 18.25
C SER A 9 13.01 -28.02 17.21
N GLU A 10 14.14 -28.68 17.48
CA GLU A 10 15.29 -28.78 16.55
C GLU A 10 14.92 -29.35 15.16
N HIS A 11 13.84 -30.14 15.07
CA HIS A 11 13.41 -30.77 13.82
C HIS A 11 12.02 -30.33 13.34
N THR A 12 11.34 -29.44 14.07
CA THR A 12 9.97 -29.04 13.72
C THR A 12 9.80 -27.53 13.67
N THR A 13 9.59 -27.07 12.44
CA THR A 13 9.32 -25.66 12.12
C THR A 13 7.85 -25.52 11.75
N ARG A 14 7.07 -24.75 12.53
CA ARG A 14 5.66 -24.50 12.22
C ARG A 14 5.51 -23.17 11.51
N TYR A 15 5.00 -23.25 10.29
CA TYR A 15 4.75 -22.10 9.44
C TYR A 15 3.37 -21.54 9.77
N TYR A 16 3.31 -20.42 10.49
CA TYR A 16 2.08 -19.67 10.63
C TYR A 16 1.89 -18.77 9.42
N TRP A 17 0.92 -19.13 8.57
CA TRP A 17 0.49 -18.29 7.46
C TRP A 17 -0.47 -17.22 7.99
N TYR A 18 0.02 -15.99 8.09
CA TYR A 18 -0.82 -14.83 8.39
C TYR A 18 -1.22 -14.14 7.07
N PRO A 19 -2.52 -13.87 6.82
CA PRO A 19 -2.94 -13.08 5.68
C PRO A 19 -2.55 -11.62 5.94
N GLY A 20 -1.34 -11.26 5.52
CA GLY A 20 -0.78 -9.91 5.64
C GLY A 20 0.21 -9.75 6.80
N ASP A 21 1.23 -8.93 6.58
CA ASP A 21 2.14 -8.47 7.63
C ASP A 21 1.37 -7.56 8.60
N LYS A 22 1.58 -7.67 9.92
CA LYS A 22 0.95 -6.79 10.92
C LYS A 22 1.19 -5.32 10.61
N ARG A 23 2.35 -4.99 10.04
CA ARG A 23 2.69 -3.63 9.60
C ARG A 23 1.78 -3.15 8.46
N GLU A 24 1.32 -4.04 7.60
CA GLU A 24 0.40 -3.72 6.50
C GLU A 24 -1.01 -3.42 7.02
N TRP A 25 -1.47 -4.20 7.99
CA TRP A 25 -2.73 -3.92 8.70
C TRP A 25 -2.68 -2.57 9.44
N GLY A 26 -1.55 -2.25 10.07
CA GLY A 26 -1.33 -0.95 10.68
C GLY A 26 -1.42 0.20 9.67
N ARG A 27 -0.81 0.07 8.49
CA ARG A 27 -0.89 1.09 7.43
C ARG A 27 -2.30 1.23 6.86
N ALA A 28 -3.02 0.13 6.69
CA ALA A 28 -4.41 0.15 6.25
C ALA A 28 -5.31 0.86 7.29
N ALA A 29 -5.10 0.57 8.58
CA ALA A 29 -5.82 1.24 9.67
C ALA A 29 -5.52 2.74 9.71
N VAL A 30 -4.25 3.14 9.53
CA VAL A 30 -3.88 4.56 9.44
C VAL A 30 -4.52 5.22 8.22
N ALA A 31 -4.51 4.58 7.06
CA ALA A 31 -5.14 5.13 5.86
C ALA A 31 -6.65 5.37 6.06
N ALA A 32 -7.36 4.36 6.57
CA ALA A 32 -8.79 4.46 6.88
C ALA A 32 -9.07 5.50 7.97
N GLY A 33 -8.25 5.52 9.04
CA GLY A 33 -8.38 6.48 10.13
C GLY A 33 -8.22 7.92 9.65
N THR A 34 -7.19 8.22 8.84
CA THR A 34 -6.97 9.56 8.28
C THR A 34 -8.13 9.99 7.39
N GLY A 35 -8.66 9.07 6.58
CA GLY A 35 -9.86 9.35 5.78
C GLY A 35 -11.09 9.66 6.62
N LEU A 36 -11.37 8.88 7.65
CA LEU A 36 -12.49 9.12 8.56
C LEU A 36 -12.35 10.46 9.29
N VAL A 37 -11.14 10.82 9.74
CA VAL A 37 -10.86 12.13 10.32
C VAL A 37 -11.12 13.23 9.30
N ALA A 38 -10.68 13.07 8.05
CA ALA A 38 -10.95 14.04 6.99
C ALA A 38 -12.45 14.21 6.73
N ILE A 39 -13.23 13.11 6.70
CA ILE A 39 -14.69 13.15 6.59
C ILE A 39 -15.28 13.94 7.76
N ALA A 40 -14.89 13.63 9.00
CA ALA A 40 -15.44 14.29 10.19
C ALA A 40 -15.15 15.80 10.20
N VAL A 41 -13.92 16.21 9.86
CA VAL A 41 -13.54 17.63 9.80
C VAL A 41 -14.29 18.34 8.68
N LEU A 42 -14.38 17.75 7.48
CA LEU A 42 -15.09 18.36 6.36
C LEU A 42 -16.60 18.45 6.62
N LEU A 43 -17.20 17.42 7.23
CA LEU A 43 -18.61 17.45 7.62
C LEU A 43 -18.86 18.56 8.63
N TRP A 44 -17.96 18.74 9.60
CA TRP A 44 -18.09 19.77 10.62
C TRP A 44 -18.04 21.19 10.03
N VAL A 45 -17.17 21.42 9.04
CA VAL A 45 -16.97 22.74 8.43
C VAL A 45 -18.01 23.04 7.34
N THR A 46 -18.32 22.06 6.49
CA THR A 46 -19.12 22.28 5.27
C THR A 46 -20.59 21.91 5.45
N ALA A 47 -20.93 21.06 6.42
CA ALA A 47 -22.23 20.40 6.55
C ALA A 47 -22.69 19.66 5.27
N ASP A 48 -21.81 19.44 4.30
CA ASP A 48 -22.09 18.76 3.04
C ASP A 48 -21.57 17.32 3.10
N VAL A 49 -22.49 16.36 3.10
CA VAL A 49 -22.17 14.93 3.20
C VAL A 49 -21.46 14.43 1.95
N LEU A 50 -21.88 14.87 0.76
CA LEU A 50 -21.31 14.40 -0.50
C LEU A 50 -19.86 14.82 -0.64
N ILE A 51 -19.58 16.11 -0.47
CA ILE A 51 -18.22 16.63 -0.58
C ILE A 51 -17.31 15.99 0.46
N SER A 52 -17.77 15.91 1.70
CA SER A 52 -16.98 15.37 2.81
C SER A 52 -16.63 13.90 2.61
N VAL A 53 -17.60 13.09 2.20
CA VAL A 53 -17.41 11.66 1.92
C VAL A 53 -16.51 11.45 0.71
N THR A 54 -16.76 12.12 -0.41
CA THR A 54 -15.94 11.95 -1.61
C THR A 54 -14.48 12.31 -1.34
N LEU A 55 -14.22 13.43 -0.66
CA LEU A 55 -12.87 13.86 -0.34
C LEU A 55 -12.19 12.93 0.67
N GLY A 56 -12.87 12.52 1.75
CA GLY A 56 -12.26 11.64 2.75
C GLY A 56 -12.01 10.22 2.25
N VAL A 57 -12.89 9.68 1.40
CA VAL A 57 -12.64 8.40 0.72
C VAL A 57 -11.50 8.55 -0.31
N SER A 58 -11.38 9.70 -0.98
CA SER A 58 -10.24 9.98 -1.87
C SER A 58 -8.92 10.07 -1.11
N VAL A 59 -8.89 10.68 0.07
CA VAL A 59 -7.72 10.68 0.96
C VAL A 59 -7.35 9.26 1.37
N THR A 60 -8.34 8.45 1.77
CA THR A 60 -8.12 7.03 2.11
C THR A 60 -7.50 6.27 0.94
N ALA A 61 -8.10 6.41 -0.25
CA ALA A 61 -7.66 5.77 -1.47
C ALA A 61 -6.25 6.23 -1.88
N ALA A 62 -5.93 7.52 -1.75
CA ALA A 62 -4.60 8.05 -2.05
C ALA A 62 -3.54 7.48 -1.10
N ILE A 63 -3.77 7.48 0.21
CA ILE A 63 -2.82 6.94 1.19
C ILE A 63 -2.64 5.42 0.97
N ALA A 64 -3.74 4.70 0.73
CA ALA A 64 -3.70 3.27 0.45
C ALA A 64 -2.93 2.99 -0.86
N GLY A 65 -3.27 3.69 -1.94
CA GLY A 65 -2.64 3.61 -3.26
C GLY A 65 -1.14 3.85 -3.18
N ALA A 66 -0.70 4.94 -2.54
CA ALA A 66 0.73 5.21 -2.33
C ALA A 66 1.45 4.08 -1.60
N ASN A 67 0.84 3.53 -0.54
CA ASN A 67 1.40 2.40 0.18
C ASN A 67 1.49 1.12 -0.67
N PHE A 68 0.47 0.85 -1.49
CA PHE A 68 0.47 -0.26 -2.44
C PHE A 68 1.54 -0.06 -3.52
N GLY A 69 1.63 1.10 -4.15
CA GLY A 69 2.66 1.40 -5.15
C GLY A 69 4.08 1.18 -4.64
N ARG A 70 4.37 1.65 -3.41
CA ARG A 70 5.68 1.41 -2.78
C ARG A 70 5.94 -0.09 -2.58
N ARG A 71 4.92 -0.84 -2.17
CA ARG A 71 5.02 -2.30 -1.97
C ARG A 71 5.19 -3.05 -3.27
N ASP A 72 4.44 -2.68 -4.30
CA ASP A 72 4.47 -3.29 -5.63
C ASP A 72 5.83 -3.08 -6.28
N TYR A 73 6.41 -1.89 -6.16
CA TYR A 73 7.77 -1.62 -6.62
C TYR A 73 8.82 -2.50 -5.91
N ARG A 74 8.77 -2.60 -4.57
CA ARG A 74 9.68 -3.48 -3.81
C ARG A 74 9.50 -4.96 -4.16
N ALA A 75 8.27 -5.40 -4.38
CA ALA A 75 7.98 -6.76 -4.80
C ALA A 75 8.47 -7.03 -6.24
N ALA A 76 8.41 -6.04 -7.13
CA ALA A 76 8.92 -6.11 -8.49
C ALA A 76 10.45 -6.16 -8.57
N ASN A 77 11.15 -5.55 -7.60
CA ASN A 77 12.61 -5.67 -7.51
C ASN A 77 13.09 -7.00 -6.92
N GLY A 78 12.18 -7.82 -6.37
CA GLY A 78 12.50 -9.14 -5.80
C GLY A 78 12.37 -10.30 -6.77
N PHE A 79 12.13 -10.05 -8.07
CA PHE A 79 12.06 -11.14 -9.06
C PHE A 79 13.47 -11.72 -9.29
N PRO A 80 13.67 -13.04 -9.06
CA PRO A 80 14.94 -13.69 -9.41
C PRO A 80 15.16 -13.62 -10.92
N GLU A 81 16.42 -13.53 -11.36
CA GLU A 81 16.76 -13.68 -12.78
C GLU A 81 16.10 -14.94 -13.34
N LEU A 82 15.37 -14.76 -14.44
CA LEU A 82 14.42 -15.73 -14.99
C LEU A 82 15.12 -16.88 -15.73
N SER A 83 15.99 -17.63 -15.05
CA SER A 83 16.63 -18.82 -15.59
C SER A 83 16.03 -20.10 -14.97
N GLY A 84 14.89 -20.56 -15.52
CA GLY A 84 14.37 -21.92 -15.28
C GLY A 84 12.91 -22.05 -14.83
N ARG A 85 12.46 -23.30 -14.63
CA ARG A 85 11.05 -23.63 -14.25
C ARG A 85 10.67 -23.14 -12.86
N ALA A 86 11.60 -23.11 -11.91
CA ALA A 86 11.36 -22.59 -10.57
C ALA A 86 11.12 -21.08 -10.57
N ALA A 87 11.89 -20.33 -11.37
CA ALA A 87 11.70 -18.89 -11.57
C ALA A 87 10.34 -18.56 -12.22
N ARG A 88 9.88 -19.38 -13.18
CA ARG A 88 8.52 -19.24 -13.76
C ARG A 88 7.41 -19.43 -12.73
N ARG A 89 7.52 -20.43 -11.84
CA ARG A 89 6.53 -20.64 -10.76
C ARG A 89 6.53 -19.49 -9.76
N ALA A 90 7.71 -19.00 -9.37
CA ALA A 90 7.83 -17.82 -8.51
C ALA A 90 7.18 -16.60 -9.20
N ALA A 91 7.45 -16.38 -10.48
CA ALA A 91 6.89 -15.27 -11.24
C ALA A 91 5.35 -15.33 -11.32
N MET A 92 4.78 -16.51 -11.55
CA MET A 92 3.32 -16.71 -11.50
C MET A 92 2.75 -16.34 -10.12
N VAL A 93 3.38 -16.78 -9.02
CA VAL A 93 2.94 -16.45 -7.67
C VAL A 93 3.01 -14.93 -7.40
N HIS A 94 4.06 -14.26 -7.87
CA HIS A 94 4.18 -12.80 -7.75
C HIS A 94 3.14 -12.06 -8.59
N ALA A 95 2.90 -12.50 -9.82
CA ALA A 95 1.89 -11.93 -10.71
C ALA A 95 0.48 -12.12 -10.14
N SER A 96 0.12 -13.31 -9.65
CA SER A 96 -1.18 -13.56 -9.01
C SER A 96 -1.38 -12.69 -7.77
N ARG A 97 -0.32 -12.44 -6.99
CA ARG A 97 -0.38 -11.53 -5.83
C ARG A 97 -0.54 -10.07 -6.23
N ALA A 98 0.09 -9.64 -7.33
CA ALA A 98 -0.13 -8.31 -7.89
C ALA A 98 -1.58 -8.17 -8.40
N ALA A 99 -2.06 -9.14 -9.17
CA ALA A 99 -3.44 -9.17 -9.66
C ALA A 99 -4.47 -9.13 -8.53
N TRP A 100 -4.25 -9.89 -7.44
CA TRP A 100 -5.12 -9.85 -6.26
C TRP A 100 -5.17 -8.45 -5.61
N ARG A 101 -4.03 -7.77 -5.47
CA ARG A 101 -3.97 -6.41 -4.93
C ARG A 101 -4.71 -5.42 -5.84
N GLY A 102 -4.51 -5.51 -7.15
CA GLY A 102 -5.23 -4.69 -8.12
C GLY A 102 -6.75 -4.93 -8.08
N LEU A 103 -7.19 -6.17 -7.86
CA LEU A 103 -8.61 -6.48 -7.69
C LEU A 103 -9.18 -5.86 -6.41
N VAL A 104 -8.46 -5.96 -5.28
CA VAL A 104 -8.89 -5.32 -4.01
C VAL A 104 -8.95 -3.79 -4.14
N GLU A 105 -7.97 -3.18 -4.82
CA GLU A 105 -7.97 -1.74 -5.10
C GLU A 105 -9.16 -1.33 -5.98
N GLY A 106 -9.45 -2.11 -7.04
CA GLY A 106 -10.62 -1.92 -7.89
C GLY A 106 -11.95 -2.09 -7.14
N CYS A 107 -12.08 -3.09 -6.28
CA CYS A 107 -13.25 -3.27 -5.42
C CYS A 107 -13.44 -2.10 -4.44
N GLY A 108 -12.35 -1.56 -3.90
CA GLY A 108 -12.39 -0.36 -3.06
C GLY A 108 -12.91 0.87 -3.81
N GLY A 109 -12.43 1.08 -5.04
CA GLY A 109 -12.94 2.14 -5.92
C GLY A 109 -14.42 1.97 -6.27
N ALA A 110 -14.86 0.74 -6.58
CA ALA A 110 -16.25 0.44 -6.85
C ALA A 110 -17.15 0.66 -5.63
N ALA A 111 -16.72 0.26 -4.43
CA ALA A 111 -17.45 0.50 -3.19
C ALA A 111 -17.58 2.00 -2.90
N ALA A 112 -16.51 2.78 -3.13
CA ALA A 112 -16.54 4.23 -3.02
C ALA A 112 -17.56 4.85 -4.00
N ALA A 113 -17.57 4.38 -5.25
CA ALA A 113 -18.50 4.85 -6.26
C ALA A 113 -19.96 4.57 -5.89
N VAL A 114 -20.26 3.35 -5.43
CA VAL A 114 -21.60 2.98 -4.94
C VAL A 114 -22.02 3.86 -3.75
N LEU A 115 -21.11 4.07 -2.81
CA LEU A 115 -21.39 4.85 -1.61
C LEU A 115 -21.69 6.33 -1.96
N ILE A 116 -20.92 6.92 -2.87
CA ILE A 116 -21.12 8.30 -3.35
C ILE A 116 -22.42 8.42 -4.17
N ALA A 117 -22.71 7.45 -5.04
CA ALA A 117 -23.91 7.47 -5.89
C ALA A 117 -25.22 7.34 -5.11
N ASN A 118 -25.18 6.89 -3.84
CA ASN A 118 -26.34 6.80 -2.96
C ASN A 118 -26.56 8.07 -2.10
N LEU A 119 -25.74 9.12 -2.27
CA LEU A 119 -25.88 10.37 -1.53
C LEU A 119 -26.91 11.31 -2.20
N PRO A 120 -27.60 12.16 -1.42
CA PRO A 120 -28.75 12.95 -1.90
C PRO A 120 -28.50 13.97 -3.02
N PRO A 121 -27.28 14.50 -3.29
CA PRO A 121 -27.15 15.52 -4.33
C PRO A 121 -27.23 14.89 -5.73
N ARG A 122 -28.08 15.45 -6.58
CA ARG A 122 -28.35 14.98 -7.94
C ARG A 122 -27.77 15.96 -8.96
N GLY A 123 -27.17 15.46 -10.03
CA GLY A 123 -26.62 16.27 -11.12
C GLY A 123 -25.42 15.62 -11.79
N LEU A 124 -25.11 16.02 -13.02
CA LEU A 124 -24.09 15.38 -13.87
C LEU A 124 -22.74 15.21 -13.15
N VAL A 125 -22.29 16.21 -12.41
CA VAL A 125 -21.02 16.16 -11.66
C VAL A 125 -21.10 15.17 -10.49
N ALA A 126 -22.19 15.18 -9.73
CA ALA A 126 -22.38 14.32 -8.57
C ALA A 126 -22.56 12.85 -8.96
N ASP A 127 -23.27 12.60 -10.06
CA ASP A 127 -23.65 11.25 -10.49
C ASP A 127 -22.53 10.57 -11.31
N TRP A 128 -21.73 11.35 -12.06
CA TRP A 128 -20.75 10.79 -13.00
C TRP A 128 -19.30 11.07 -12.64
N ILE A 129 -18.99 12.21 -12.04
CA ILE A 129 -17.59 12.63 -11.82
C ILE A 129 -17.14 12.25 -10.41
N LEU A 130 -17.89 12.64 -9.37
CA LEU A 130 -17.49 12.41 -7.98
C LEU A 130 -17.27 10.92 -7.61
N PRO A 131 -18.03 9.94 -8.13
CA PRO A 131 -17.78 8.52 -7.87
C PRO A 131 -16.43 8.03 -8.40
N ILE A 132 -15.86 8.69 -9.41
CA ILE A 132 -14.60 8.33 -10.06
C ILE A 132 -13.39 8.90 -9.30
N VAL A 133 -13.57 10.02 -8.58
CA VAL A 133 -12.48 10.76 -7.91
C VAL A 133 -11.66 9.88 -6.95
N PRO A 134 -12.25 9.03 -6.09
CA PRO A 134 -11.44 8.20 -5.20
C PRO A 134 -10.57 7.19 -5.95
N ALA A 135 -11.09 6.60 -7.03
CA ALA A 135 -10.34 5.63 -7.82
C ALA A 135 -9.16 6.29 -8.57
N THR A 136 -9.37 7.48 -9.14
CA THR A 136 -8.29 8.23 -9.80
C THR A 136 -7.24 8.70 -8.81
N ALA A 137 -7.65 9.20 -7.64
CA ALA A 137 -6.74 9.58 -6.57
C ALA A 137 -5.88 8.38 -6.10
N GLY A 138 -6.50 7.21 -5.89
CA GLY A 138 -5.81 5.98 -5.54
C GLY A 138 -4.78 5.55 -6.59
N ALA A 139 -5.18 5.50 -7.86
CA ALA A 139 -4.30 5.10 -8.96
C ALA A 139 -3.12 6.05 -9.15
N LEU A 140 -3.34 7.37 -9.10
CA LEU A 140 -2.28 8.37 -9.18
C LEU A 140 -1.31 8.24 -8.01
N ALA A 141 -1.82 8.08 -6.80
CA ALA A 141 -1.00 7.89 -5.62
C ALA A 141 -0.19 6.58 -5.69
N HIS A 142 -0.76 5.52 -6.25
CA HIS A 142 -0.06 4.27 -6.53
C HIS A 142 1.16 4.51 -7.43
N GLN A 143 0.98 5.18 -8.57
CA GLN A 143 2.08 5.51 -9.48
C GLN A 143 3.14 6.39 -8.78
N ALA A 144 2.70 7.38 -7.99
CA ALA A 144 3.60 8.23 -7.21
C ALA A 144 4.40 7.43 -6.17
N GLY A 145 3.79 6.44 -5.53
CA GLY A 145 4.45 5.53 -4.58
C GLY A 145 5.54 4.69 -5.24
N MET A 146 5.28 4.19 -6.46
CA MET A 146 6.30 3.48 -7.24
C MET A 146 7.46 4.40 -7.62
N LEU A 147 7.15 5.62 -8.10
CA LEU A 147 8.15 6.61 -8.48
C LEU A 147 9.01 7.02 -7.28
N TYR A 148 8.40 7.23 -6.11
CA TYR A 148 9.11 7.57 -4.88
C TYR A 148 10.15 6.51 -4.52
N GLU A 149 9.81 5.22 -4.56
CA GLU A 149 10.79 4.17 -4.24
C GLU A 149 11.88 4.08 -5.29
N ARG A 150 11.56 4.28 -6.57
CA ARG A 150 12.56 4.33 -7.64
C ARG A 150 13.56 5.47 -7.41
N LEU A 151 13.07 6.65 -7.07
CA LEU A 151 13.92 7.81 -6.76
C LEU A 151 14.74 7.58 -5.49
N ALA A 152 14.15 6.96 -4.45
CA ALA A 152 14.85 6.65 -3.21
C ALA A 152 16.02 5.67 -3.42
N GLN A 153 15.89 4.72 -4.34
CA GLN A 153 16.98 3.82 -4.71
C GLN A 153 18.12 4.54 -5.44
N VAL A 154 17.80 5.45 -6.36
CA VAL A 154 18.81 6.26 -7.08
C VAL A 154 19.52 7.24 -6.14
N ALA A 155 18.78 7.79 -5.16
CA ALA A 155 19.31 8.76 -4.20
C ALA A 155 20.19 8.13 -3.11
N THR A 156 20.19 6.79 -2.97
CA THR A 156 21.09 6.11 -2.04
C THR A 156 22.40 5.81 -2.80
N PRO A 157 23.51 6.51 -2.52
CA PRO A 157 24.76 6.26 -3.23
C PRO A 157 25.23 4.84 -2.91
N GLY A 158 25.50 4.04 -3.94
CA GLY A 158 26.11 2.71 -3.82
C GLY A 158 27.56 2.73 -3.31
N ASP A 159 28.14 3.92 -3.12
CA ASP A 159 29.56 4.14 -2.82
C ASP A 159 29.82 4.70 -1.41
N LEU A 160 28.95 4.44 -0.43
CA LEU A 160 29.36 4.64 0.95
C LEU A 160 30.36 3.52 1.30
N PRO A 161 31.64 3.85 1.58
CA PRO A 161 32.61 2.82 1.93
C PRO A 161 32.10 2.04 3.15
N PRO A 162 32.29 0.70 3.19
CA PRO A 162 31.91 -0.09 4.35
C PRO A 162 32.53 0.55 5.58
N VAL A 163 31.70 0.83 6.60
CA VAL A 163 32.19 1.37 7.87
C VAL A 163 33.28 0.39 8.37
N PRO A 164 34.54 0.83 8.47
CA PRO A 164 35.61 -0.08 8.84
C PRO A 164 35.32 -0.67 10.23
N ALA A 165 35.50 -1.98 10.38
CA ALA A 165 35.19 -2.71 11.62
C ALA A 165 35.90 -2.12 12.86
N SER A 166 37.01 -1.40 12.66
CA SER A 166 37.71 -0.64 13.70
C SER A 166 36.86 0.44 14.38
N ARG A 167 35.84 0.98 13.70
CA ARG A 167 34.92 1.99 14.26
C ARG A 167 33.78 1.40 15.10
N LEU A 168 33.48 0.12 14.93
CA LEU A 168 32.46 -0.59 15.70
C LEU A 168 33.01 -1.09 17.04
N LEU A 169 34.30 -1.43 17.09
CA LEU A 169 34.99 -1.83 18.33
C LEU A 169 35.25 -0.64 19.27
N SER A 170 35.37 0.59 18.76
CA SER A 170 35.55 1.79 19.59
C SER A 170 34.25 2.35 20.18
N MET A 171 33.09 1.75 19.88
CA MET A 171 31.77 2.18 20.40
C MET A 171 31.15 1.19 21.39
N GLN A 172 31.85 0.11 21.76
CA GLN A 172 31.43 -0.69 22.91
C GLN A 172 31.88 0.05 24.19
N PRO A 173 30.95 0.53 25.04
CA PRO A 173 31.32 0.95 26.38
C PRO A 173 31.81 -0.28 27.15
N GLU A 174 32.91 -0.12 27.90
CA GLU A 174 33.43 -1.13 28.84
C GLU A 174 32.39 -1.56 29.87
#